data_AF-A0A521G0C8-F1
#
_entry.id   AF-A0A521G0C8-F1
#
_cell.length_a   1.000
_cell.length_b   1.000
_cell.length_c   1.000
_cell.angle_alpha   90.00
_cell.angle_beta   90.00
_cell.angle_gamma   90.00
#
_symmetry.space_group_name_H-M   'P 1'
#
loop_
_entity.id
_entity.type
_entity.pdbx_description
1 polymer ?
#
loop_
_entity_poly.entity_id
_entity_poly.type
_entity_poly.pdbx_seq_one_letter_code
_entity_poly.pdbx_strand_id
1 'polypeptide(L)'
;MLDIPVPVIYLAKNDNGKYEVIDGLQRLTSVFNYLDGKYNLQKLDRLKEYHGKLFSDLPVEIQNKIEDSILRSFELCDSDSDIHFIVFQRLNTGGIKLNDMEVRNCIFRGTLNECIKELSENSNFIRTINQKNFGKRMQDRAFVLRFLAFYERTYLKCTAGLKSFLNEFLETYKNAPESKVSEYRAVFEKSMRGCLTVFGENAFRLKSDITKPGKYSFGEWSRKPNAAIFQVVATSFVKYDLGQITQKADSIYEGYLDLIKSDAVWVDRIRRATGESTRLTYTFKTWYERLDEIMSQSQSQDTKRTFSKKLKKEIFEADPTCALCGNKIVLIDDAVLDHDTRYWIGGKTIPENAKLCHRICNLKKG
;
A
#
# COMPACT_ATOMS: atom_id res chain seq x y z
N MET A 1 20.06 -42.59 -4.40
CA MET A 1 19.98 -41.24 -5.00
C MET A 1 20.55 -41.31 -6.41
N LEU A 2 20.10 -40.47 -7.34
CA LEU A 2 20.56 -40.53 -8.74
C LEU A 2 21.94 -39.88 -8.96
N ASP A 3 22.59 -39.41 -7.89
CA ASP A 3 23.88 -38.69 -7.89
C ASP A 3 23.95 -37.53 -8.89
N ILE A 4 22.78 -36.99 -9.22
CA ILE A 4 22.62 -35.79 -10.04
C ILE A 4 22.91 -34.59 -9.15
N PRO A 5 23.85 -33.70 -9.54
CA PRO A 5 24.16 -32.53 -8.75
C PRO A 5 22.92 -31.64 -8.60
N VAL A 6 22.57 -31.34 -7.35
CA VAL A 6 21.54 -30.35 -7.04
C VAL A 6 22.11 -28.97 -7.37
N PRO A 7 21.33 -28.06 -7.97
CA PRO A 7 21.81 -26.71 -8.22
C PRO A 7 22.30 -26.05 -6.93
N VAL A 8 23.29 -25.17 -7.03
CA VAL A 8 23.92 -24.55 -5.86
C VAL A 8 22.93 -23.63 -5.11
N ILE A 9 23.19 -23.43 -3.82
CA ILE A 9 22.47 -22.49 -2.94
C ILE A 9 23.27 -21.20 -2.86
N TYR A 10 22.60 -20.05 -2.88
CA TYR A 10 23.27 -18.77 -2.67
C TYR A 10 22.91 -18.23 -1.30
N LEU A 11 23.93 -17.81 -0.56
CA LEU A 11 23.81 -17.25 0.77
C LEU A 11 24.40 -15.84 0.77
N ALA A 12 23.87 -14.98 1.63
CA ALA A 12 24.50 -13.71 1.99
C ALA A 12 24.66 -13.67 3.50
N LYS A 13 25.72 -13.04 3.98
CA LYS A 13 25.95 -12.82 5.40
C LYS A 13 25.34 -11.47 5.76
N ASN A 14 24.54 -11.41 6.83
CA ASN A 14 24.02 -10.15 7.33
C ASN A 14 25.02 -9.48 8.29
N ASP A 15 24.74 -8.22 8.66
CA ASP A 15 25.55 -7.43 9.61
C ASP A 15 25.80 -8.15 10.95
N ASN A 16 24.91 -9.07 11.34
CA ASN A 16 25.01 -9.88 12.56
C ASN A 16 25.80 -11.19 12.37
N GLY A 17 26.42 -11.39 11.21
CA GLY A 17 27.20 -12.57 10.86
C GLY A 17 26.40 -13.83 10.56
N LYS A 18 25.06 -13.76 10.50
CA LYS A 18 24.20 -14.91 10.15
C LYS A 18 24.03 -15.03 8.65
N TYR A 19 23.95 -16.26 8.17
CA TYR A 19 23.67 -16.57 6.78
C TYR A 19 22.18 -16.49 6.46
N GLU A 20 21.88 -15.84 5.35
CA GLU A 20 20.54 -15.67 4.83
C GLU A 20 20.47 -16.27 3.43
N VAL A 21 19.43 -17.06 3.18
CA VAL A 21 19.24 -17.71 1.89
C VAL A 21 18.80 -16.67 0.86
N ILE A 22 19.65 -16.45 -0.13
CA ILE A 22 19.42 -15.59 -1.28
C ILE A 22 18.64 -16.38 -2.33
N ASP A 23 19.19 -17.51 -2.79
CA ASP A 23 18.51 -18.41 -3.71
C ASP A 23 18.55 -19.85 -3.21
N GLY A 24 17.45 -20.58 -3.45
CA GLY A 24 17.28 -21.95 -2.96
C GLY A 24 16.36 -22.11 -1.76
N LEU A 25 15.64 -21.06 -1.34
CA LEU A 25 14.70 -21.13 -0.21
C LEU A 25 13.67 -22.25 -0.38
N GLN A 26 13.03 -22.36 -1.54
CA GLN A 26 12.05 -23.43 -1.79
C GLN A 26 12.70 -24.82 -1.83
N ARG A 27 13.93 -24.93 -2.33
CA ARG A 27 14.68 -26.20 -2.39
C ARG A 27 15.04 -26.67 -0.98
N LEU A 28 15.62 -25.79 -0.17
CA LEU A 28 15.93 -26.06 1.24
C LEU A 28 14.67 -26.37 2.04
N THR A 29 13.62 -25.56 1.89
CA THR A 29 12.35 -25.80 2.58
C THR A 29 11.74 -27.14 2.20
N SER A 30 11.81 -27.53 0.93
CA SER A 30 11.31 -28.83 0.48
C SER A 30 12.11 -29.97 1.10
N VAL A 31 13.44 -29.89 1.08
CA VAL A 31 14.33 -30.88 1.71
C VAL A 31 14.03 -31.01 3.21
N PHE A 32 14.04 -29.91 3.95
CA PHE A 32 13.76 -29.94 5.40
C PHE A 32 12.36 -30.45 5.70
N ASN A 33 11.34 -30.00 4.95
CA ASN A 33 9.98 -30.50 5.14
C ASN A 33 9.85 -31.99 4.85
N TYR A 34 10.62 -32.54 3.90
CA TYR A 34 10.61 -33.97 3.63
C TYR A 34 11.29 -34.77 4.75
N LEU A 35 12.45 -34.29 5.22
CA LEU A 35 13.16 -34.89 6.37
C LEU A 35 12.31 -34.86 7.63
N ASP A 36 11.56 -33.78 7.86
CA ASP A 36 10.57 -33.64 8.94
C ASP A 36 9.32 -34.52 8.74
N GLY A 37 9.20 -35.26 7.63
CA GLY A 37 8.05 -36.12 7.34
C GLY A 37 6.76 -35.37 6.98
N LYS A 38 6.82 -34.12 6.54
CA LYS A 38 5.62 -33.30 6.24
C LYS A 38 4.89 -33.70 4.96
N TYR A 39 5.55 -34.44 4.07
CA TYR A 39 4.93 -34.94 2.84
C TYR A 39 5.61 -36.23 2.35
N ASN A 40 4.90 -36.99 1.52
CA ASN A 40 5.41 -38.20 0.88
C ASN A 40 5.95 -37.95 -0.54
N LEU A 41 6.89 -38.78 -1.01
CA LEU A 41 7.43 -38.64 -2.35
C LEU A 41 6.36 -38.94 -3.41
N GLN A 42 6.12 -38.00 -4.32
CA GLN A 42 5.17 -38.16 -5.41
C GLN A 42 5.84 -37.93 -6.76
N LYS A 43 5.25 -38.51 -7.82
CA LYS A 43 5.66 -38.29 -9.23
C LYS A 43 7.16 -38.54 -9.48
N LEU A 44 7.66 -39.69 -9.03
CA LEU A 44 9.05 -40.10 -9.26
C LEU A 44 9.17 -40.79 -10.63
N ASP A 45 9.97 -40.24 -11.55
CA ASP A 45 10.12 -40.80 -12.90
C ASP A 45 10.95 -42.09 -12.93
N ARG A 46 12.04 -42.16 -12.14
CA ARG A 46 12.99 -43.29 -12.13
C ARG A 46 12.85 -44.18 -10.89
N LEU A 47 12.69 -43.60 -9.71
CA LEU A 47 12.70 -44.32 -8.43
C LEU A 47 11.28 -44.63 -7.93
N LYS A 48 10.49 -45.33 -8.75
CA LYS A 48 9.06 -45.56 -8.47
C LYS A 48 8.79 -46.36 -7.19
N GLU A 49 9.75 -47.16 -6.75
CA GLU A 49 9.70 -47.96 -5.51
C GLU A 49 9.60 -47.13 -4.21
N TYR A 50 9.98 -45.86 -4.25
CA TYR A 50 9.83 -44.93 -3.13
C TYR A 50 8.60 -44.02 -3.26
N HIS A 51 7.76 -44.25 -4.26
CA HIS A 51 6.53 -43.48 -4.42
C HIS A 51 5.59 -43.69 -3.22
N GLY A 52 5.06 -42.59 -2.68
CA GLY A 52 4.15 -42.59 -1.54
C GLY A 52 4.82 -42.73 -0.17
N LYS A 53 6.15 -42.92 -0.11
CA LYS A 53 6.89 -43.09 1.15
C LYS A 53 7.22 -41.75 1.82
N LEU A 54 7.17 -41.72 3.15
CA LEU A 54 7.77 -40.69 3.98
C LEU A 54 9.27 -40.96 4.14
N PHE A 55 10.01 -39.98 4.65
CA PHE A 55 11.44 -40.15 4.94
C PHE A 55 11.71 -41.34 5.87
N SER A 56 10.90 -41.50 6.92
CA SER A 56 10.95 -42.62 7.87
C SER A 56 10.72 -43.99 7.24
N ASP A 57 10.00 -44.06 6.11
CA ASP A 57 9.60 -45.32 5.47
C ASP A 57 10.66 -45.80 4.45
N LEU A 58 11.72 -45.02 4.24
CA LEU A 58 12.83 -45.38 3.36
C LEU A 58 13.77 -46.38 4.05
N PRO A 59 14.44 -47.27 3.29
CA PRO A 59 15.53 -48.08 3.83
C PRO A 59 16.60 -47.18 4.46
N VAL A 60 17.22 -47.64 5.57
CA VAL A 60 18.22 -46.87 6.32
C VAL A 60 19.36 -46.41 5.42
N GLU A 61 19.77 -47.24 4.46
CA GLU A 61 20.82 -46.91 3.50
C GLU A 61 20.45 -45.72 2.60
N ILE A 62 19.16 -45.55 2.29
CA ILE A 62 18.67 -44.42 1.50
C ILE A 62 18.50 -43.18 2.38
N GLN A 63 18.05 -43.34 3.62
CA GLN A 63 17.98 -42.23 4.59
C GLN A 63 19.36 -41.60 4.76
N ASN A 64 20.38 -42.42 5.06
CA ASN A 64 21.76 -41.97 5.22
C ASN A 64 22.27 -41.26 3.95
N LYS A 65 21.98 -41.80 2.74
CA LYS A 65 22.36 -41.14 1.49
C LYS A 65 21.75 -39.75 1.31
N ILE A 66 20.52 -39.53 1.77
CA ILE A 66 19.85 -38.22 1.69
C ILE A 66 20.48 -37.25 2.71
N GLU A 67 20.76 -37.71 3.92
CA GLU A 67 21.38 -36.90 4.99
C GLU A 67 22.83 -36.52 4.67
N ASP A 68 23.60 -37.47 4.11
CA ASP A 68 25.01 -37.27 3.71
C ASP A 68 25.16 -36.49 2.39
N SER A 69 24.05 -36.10 1.75
CA SER A 69 24.09 -35.40 0.47
C SER A 69 24.67 -34.01 0.59
N ILE A 70 25.70 -33.74 -0.22
CA ILE A 70 26.39 -32.45 -0.23
C ILE A 70 25.54 -31.40 -0.97
N LEU A 71 25.14 -30.36 -0.25
CA LEU A 71 24.59 -29.14 -0.83
C LEU A 71 25.71 -28.10 -0.99
N ARG A 72 26.03 -27.77 -2.24
CA ARG A 72 27.01 -26.72 -2.55
C ARG A 72 26.38 -25.35 -2.37
N SER A 73 27.07 -24.45 -1.65
CA SER A 73 26.65 -23.07 -1.49
C SER A 73 27.73 -22.07 -1.89
N PHE A 74 27.32 -20.92 -2.41
CA PHE A 74 28.17 -19.75 -2.63
C PHE A 74 27.73 -18.60 -1.73
N GLU A 75 28.70 -17.98 -1.05
CA GLU A 75 28.51 -16.73 -0.33
C GLU A 75 28.66 -15.55 -1.30
N LEU A 76 27.67 -14.67 -1.32
CA LEU A 76 27.73 -13.41 -2.05
C LEU A 76 28.32 -12.32 -1.15
N CYS A 77 29.38 -11.67 -1.64
CA CYS A 77 30.10 -10.63 -0.91
C CYS A 77 29.26 -9.36 -0.75
N ASP A 78 29.36 -8.74 0.43
CA ASP A 78 28.49 -7.70 1.00
C ASP A 78 28.64 -6.28 0.41
N SER A 79 29.46 -6.11 -0.64
CA SER A 79 29.94 -4.76 -1.00
C SER A 79 29.06 -4.00 -1.99
N ASP A 80 28.08 -4.64 -2.66
CA ASP A 80 27.28 -3.94 -3.68
C ASP A 80 25.87 -4.55 -3.83
N SER A 81 24.85 -3.78 -3.40
CA SER A 81 23.43 -4.15 -3.50
C SER A 81 22.98 -4.37 -4.95
N ASP A 82 23.64 -3.74 -5.93
CA ASP A 82 23.39 -3.97 -7.35
C ASP A 82 23.97 -5.30 -7.84
N ILE A 83 25.11 -5.75 -7.31
CA ILE A 83 25.67 -7.09 -7.63
C ILE A 83 24.73 -8.17 -7.13
N HIS A 84 24.19 -8.04 -5.92
CA HIS A 84 23.16 -8.95 -5.43
C HIS A 84 21.99 -8.99 -6.41
N PHE A 85 21.45 -7.84 -6.83
CA PHE A 85 20.33 -7.78 -7.78
C PHE A 85 20.66 -8.46 -9.12
N ILE A 86 21.86 -8.23 -9.67
CA ILE A 86 22.31 -8.81 -10.94
C ILE A 86 22.49 -10.32 -10.83
N VAL A 87 23.12 -10.79 -9.75
CA VAL A 87 23.31 -12.21 -9.47
C VAL A 87 21.96 -12.89 -9.30
N PHE A 88 21.05 -12.31 -8.52
CA PHE A 88 19.66 -12.76 -8.41
C PHE A 88 18.99 -12.88 -9.78
N GLN A 89 19.08 -11.85 -10.63
CA GLN A 89 18.43 -11.84 -11.94
C GLN A 89 19.02 -12.90 -12.90
N ARG A 90 20.32 -13.20 -12.80
CA ARG A 90 21.01 -14.19 -13.63
C ARG A 90 20.75 -15.62 -13.18
N LEU A 91 20.74 -15.88 -11.87
CA LEU A 91 20.50 -17.21 -11.30
C LEU A 91 19.06 -17.70 -11.48
N ASN A 92 18.11 -16.77 -11.47
CA ASN A 92 16.70 -17.06 -11.67
C ASN A 92 16.30 -17.33 -13.14
N THR A 93 17.25 -17.68 -14.02
CA THR A 93 16.95 -18.01 -15.42
C THR A 93 16.42 -19.43 -15.64
N GLY A 94 16.63 -20.35 -14.70
CA GLY A 94 16.12 -21.74 -14.77
C GLY A 94 14.83 -22.03 -14.00
N GLY A 95 14.35 -21.10 -13.16
CA GLY A 95 13.20 -21.26 -12.26
C GLY A 95 12.14 -20.16 -12.39
N ILE A 96 11.17 -20.09 -11.47
CA ILE A 96 10.19 -18.99 -11.44
C ILE A 96 10.93 -17.69 -11.12
N LYS A 97 11.12 -16.85 -12.13
CA LYS A 97 11.81 -15.56 -11.99
C LYS A 97 11.12 -14.67 -10.94
N LEU A 98 11.85 -14.34 -9.87
CA LEU A 98 11.43 -13.35 -8.87
C LEU A 98 11.17 -11.98 -9.54
N ASN A 99 10.19 -11.25 -9.03
CA ASN A 99 9.90 -9.89 -9.48
C ASN A 99 10.74 -8.89 -8.70
N ASP A 100 10.79 -7.65 -9.19
CA ASP A 100 11.65 -6.63 -8.58
C ASP A 100 11.33 -6.36 -7.10
N MET A 101 10.08 -6.52 -6.65
CA MET A 101 9.71 -6.33 -5.25
C MET A 101 10.17 -7.49 -4.38
N GLU A 102 10.04 -8.74 -4.86
CA GLU A 102 10.55 -9.93 -4.19
C GLU A 102 12.08 -9.84 -4.00
N VAL A 103 12.79 -9.35 -5.03
CA VAL A 103 14.24 -9.11 -4.94
C VAL A 103 14.56 -7.98 -3.95
N ARG A 104 13.83 -6.85 -4.00
CA ARG A 104 14.01 -5.73 -3.06
C ARG A 104 13.80 -6.14 -1.61
N ASN A 105 12.79 -6.95 -1.34
CA ASN A 105 12.50 -7.44 0.00
C ASN A 105 13.66 -8.28 0.57
N CYS A 106 14.43 -8.97 -0.27
CA CYS A 106 15.60 -9.74 0.17
C CYS A 106 16.82 -8.84 0.44
N ILE A 107 17.05 -7.84 -0.41
CA ILE A 107 18.24 -6.96 -0.38
C ILE A 107 18.09 -5.86 0.68
N PHE A 108 16.95 -5.16 0.69
CA PHE A 108 16.73 -3.98 1.53
C PHE A 108 15.99 -4.36 2.82
N ARG A 109 16.64 -5.17 3.66
CA ARG A 109 16.11 -5.50 5.00
C ARG A 109 16.32 -4.34 5.96
N GLY A 110 15.30 -4.01 6.75
CA GLY A 110 15.37 -2.94 7.73
C GLY A 110 13.98 -2.44 8.13
N THR A 111 13.94 -1.40 8.96
CA THR A 111 12.72 -0.84 9.54
C THR A 111 11.73 -0.37 8.46
N LEU A 112 12.21 0.17 7.35
CA LEU A 112 11.36 0.60 6.25
C LEU A 112 10.66 -0.58 5.55
N ASN A 113 11.34 -1.71 5.36
CA ASN A 113 10.73 -2.85 4.67
C ASN A 113 9.65 -3.53 5.53
N GLU A 114 9.85 -3.57 6.85
CA GLU A 114 8.80 -4.00 7.79
C GLU A 114 7.62 -3.01 7.80
N CYS A 115 7.90 -1.70 7.77
CA CYS A 115 6.85 -0.68 7.63
C CYS A 115 6.04 -0.87 6.33
N ILE A 116 6.70 -1.11 5.19
CA ILE A 116 6.02 -1.36 3.90
C ILE A 116 5.08 -2.57 4.00
N LYS A 117 5.51 -3.63 4.69
CA LYS A 117 4.69 -4.82 4.95
C LYS A 117 3.49 -4.48 5.84
N GLU A 118 3.71 -3.78 6.95
CA GLU A 118 2.64 -3.35 7.85
C GLU A 118 1.58 -2.51 7.12
N LEU A 119 2.01 -1.52 6.33
CA LEU A 119 1.10 -0.67 5.54
C LEU A 119 0.36 -1.44 4.44
N SER A 120 0.93 -2.53 3.92
CA SER A 120 0.23 -3.38 2.96
C SER A 120 -0.95 -4.14 3.56
N GLU A 121 -0.98 -4.28 4.89
CA GLU A 121 -2.05 -4.91 5.67
C GLU A 121 -3.11 -3.89 6.15
N ASN A 122 -2.92 -2.61 5.82
CA ASN A 122 -3.84 -1.54 6.19
C ASN A 122 -5.26 -1.78 5.63
N SER A 123 -6.27 -1.68 6.50
CA SER A 123 -7.65 -1.99 6.14
C SER A 123 -8.22 -1.07 5.04
N ASN A 124 -7.90 0.23 5.06
CA ASN A 124 -8.35 1.18 4.05
C ASN A 124 -7.67 0.89 2.70
N PHE A 125 -6.38 0.54 2.71
CA PHE A 125 -5.66 0.12 1.51
C PHE A 125 -6.26 -1.16 0.90
N ILE A 126 -6.50 -2.20 1.71
CA ILE A 126 -7.11 -3.45 1.23
C ILE A 126 -8.50 -3.18 0.61
N ARG A 127 -9.32 -2.32 1.23
CA ARG A 127 -10.65 -1.96 0.73
C ARG A 127 -10.59 -1.14 -0.55
N THR A 128 -9.68 -0.18 -0.68
CA THR A 128 -9.52 0.61 -1.91
C THR A 128 -9.02 -0.24 -3.07
N ILE A 129 -8.12 -1.19 -2.82
CA ILE A 129 -7.63 -2.13 -3.84
C ILE A 129 -8.70 -3.13 -4.28
N ASN A 130 -9.49 -3.65 -3.32
CA ASN A 130 -10.57 -4.62 -3.52
C ASN A 130 -10.22 -5.73 -4.53
N GLN A 131 -9.11 -6.43 -4.29
CA GLN A 131 -8.61 -7.46 -5.20
C GLN A 131 -8.17 -8.70 -4.41
N LYS A 132 -8.80 -9.84 -4.69
CA LYS A 132 -8.38 -11.12 -4.10
C LYS A 132 -6.95 -11.47 -4.52
N ASN A 133 -6.17 -11.99 -3.56
CA ASN A 133 -4.78 -12.40 -3.75
C ASN A 133 -3.88 -11.28 -4.30
N PHE A 134 -4.17 -10.01 -4.00
CA PHE A 134 -3.34 -8.90 -4.48
C PHE A 134 -1.91 -8.97 -3.96
N GLY A 135 -1.71 -9.40 -2.70
CA GLY A 135 -0.38 -9.60 -2.14
C GLY A 135 0.41 -10.77 -2.74
N LYS A 136 -0.17 -11.52 -3.69
CA LYS A 136 0.56 -12.57 -4.41
C LYS A 136 1.77 -11.94 -5.11
N ARG A 137 2.95 -12.46 -4.78
CA ARG A 137 4.24 -11.92 -5.26
C ARG A 137 4.48 -10.47 -4.85
N MET A 138 4.02 -10.05 -3.67
CA MET A 138 4.32 -8.74 -3.07
C MET A 138 3.85 -7.52 -3.92
N GLN A 139 2.77 -7.64 -4.70
CA GLN A 139 2.29 -6.49 -5.49
C GLN A 139 1.73 -5.36 -4.62
N ASP A 140 1.11 -5.71 -3.50
CA ASP A 140 0.69 -4.82 -2.43
C ASP A 140 1.85 -3.97 -1.89
N ARG A 141 2.95 -4.60 -1.50
CA ARG A 141 4.17 -3.93 -1.04
C ARG A 141 4.78 -3.05 -2.13
N ALA A 142 4.71 -3.47 -3.39
CA ALA A 142 5.17 -2.65 -4.52
C ALA A 142 4.32 -1.38 -4.71
N PHE A 143 3.03 -1.40 -4.36
CA PHE A 143 2.19 -0.20 -4.36
C PHE A 143 2.59 0.72 -3.21
N VAL A 144 2.63 0.20 -1.98
CA VAL A 144 3.05 0.95 -0.79
C VAL A 144 4.42 1.61 -1.00
N LEU A 145 5.41 0.86 -1.51
CA LEU A 145 6.74 1.37 -1.83
C LEU A 145 6.69 2.55 -2.80
N ARG A 146 5.88 2.48 -3.85
CA ARG A 146 5.71 3.61 -4.79
C ARG A 146 5.15 4.83 -4.07
N PHE A 147 4.11 4.68 -3.26
CA PHE A 147 3.53 5.80 -2.52
C PHE A 147 4.57 6.47 -1.63
N LEU A 148 5.29 5.70 -0.80
CA LEU A 148 6.29 6.27 0.12
C LEU A 148 7.43 6.95 -0.63
N ALA A 149 7.94 6.33 -1.70
CA ALA A 149 9.01 6.93 -2.49
C ALA A 149 8.60 8.25 -3.15
N PHE A 150 7.38 8.33 -3.71
CA PHE A 150 6.88 9.56 -4.32
C PHE A 150 6.46 10.62 -3.31
N TYR A 151 5.98 10.21 -2.13
CA TYR A 151 5.75 11.11 -1.01
C TYR A 151 7.06 11.79 -0.58
N GLU A 152 8.11 10.99 -0.36
CA GLU A 152 9.35 11.48 0.23
C GLU A 152 10.24 12.22 -0.78
N ARG A 153 10.40 11.68 -1.98
CA ARG A 153 11.37 12.19 -2.97
C ARG A 153 10.73 13.00 -4.09
N THR A 154 9.40 13.00 -4.21
CA THR A 154 8.62 13.60 -5.30
C THR A 154 8.89 12.97 -6.67
N TYR A 155 7.97 13.18 -7.60
CA TYR A 155 8.10 12.68 -8.98
C TYR A 155 9.21 13.38 -9.79
N LEU A 156 9.60 14.60 -9.40
CA LEU A 156 10.63 15.39 -10.09
C LEU A 156 12.03 14.77 -9.98
N LYS A 157 12.27 13.96 -8.95
CA LYS A 157 13.55 13.26 -8.74
C LYS A 157 13.65 11.92 -9.48
N CYS A 158 12.57 11.46 -10.12
CA CYS A 158 12.57 10.20 -10.89
C CYS A 158 13.09 10.40 -12.32
N THR A 159 14.37 10.76 -12.46
CA THR A 159 15.00 11.06 -13.76
C THR A 159 15.63 9.85 -14.43
N ALA A 160 16.26 8.95 -13.66
CA ALA A 160 16.95 7.74 -14.12
C ALA A 160 16.03 6.51 -14.27
N GLY A 161 14.71 6.73 -14.21
CA GLY A 161 13.70 5.69 -14.32
C GLY A 161 13.22 5.13 -12.98
N LEU A 162 12.03 4.52 -12.99
CA LEU A 162 11.33 4.10 -11.77
C LEU A 162 12.12 3.07 -10.95
N LYS A 163 12.88 2.18 -11.60
CA LYS A 163 13.61 1.12 -10.90
C LYS A 163 14.71 1.69 -10.00
N SER A 164 15.57 2.58 -10.52
CA SER A 164 16.64 3.18 -9.71
C SER A 164 16.03 4.10 -8.65
N PHE A 165 15.00 4.87 -8.99
CA PHE A 165 14.29 5.74 -8.03
C PHE A 165 13.79 4.98 -6.79
N LEU A 166 13.18 3.81 -6.97
CA LEU A 166 12.69 2.99 -5.85
C LEU A 166 13.84 2.34 -5.06
N ASN A 167 14.91 1.92 -5.74
CA ASN A 167 16.07 1.31 -5.09
C ASN A 167 16.82 2.33 -4.23
N GLU A 168 17.07 3.53 -4.75
CA GLU A 168 17.70 4.64 -4.02
C GLU A 168 16.88 5.05 -2.78
N PHE A 169 15.54 5.06 -2.88
CA PHE A 169 14.68 5.31 -1.72
C PHE A 169 14.85 4.22 -0.65
N LEU A 170 14.84 2.95 -1.04
CA LEU A 170 15.04 1.84 -0.10
C LEU A 170 16.43 1.85 0.53
N GLU A 171 17.48 2.16 -0.23
CA GLU A 171 18.85 2.27 0.28
C GLU A 171 18.96 3.40 1.30
N THR A 172 18.48 4.60 0.96
CA THR A 172 18.57 5.79 1.82
C THR A 172 17.82 5.61 3.14
N TYR A 173 16.64 4.97 3.09
CA TYR A 173 15.74 4.85 4.23
C TYR A 173 15.68 3.43 4.83
N LYS A 174 16.63 2.55 4.48
CA LYS A 174 16.69 1.14 4.92
C LYS A 174 16.40 0.98 6.41
N ASN A 175 17.11 1.77 7.22
CA ASN A 175 17.00 1.80 8.68
C ASN A 175 16.43 3.15 9.18
N ALA A 176 15.35 3.62 8.56
CA ALA A 176 14.68 4.85 8.96
C ALA A 176 14.33 4.85 10.47
N PRO A 177 14.49 5.99 11.17
CA PRO A 177 14.17 6.11 12.58
C PRO A 177 12.66 6.02 12.82
N GLU A 178 12.25 5.65 14.04
CA GLU A 178 10.85 5.43 14.39
C GLU A 178 9.96 6.66 14.16
N SER A 179 10.50 7.87 14.31
CA SER A 179 9.79 9.11 13.99
C SER A 179 9.38 9.18 12.52
N LYS A 180 10.29 8.78 11.61
CA LYS A 180 10.04 8.77 10.16
C LYS A 180 9.10 7.64 9.76
N VAL A 181 9.25 6.47 10.40
CA VAL A 181 8.33 5.34 10.20
C VAL A 181 6.91 5.72 10.64
N SER A 182 6.77 6.38 11.80
CA SER A 182 5.49 6.86 12.30
C SER A 182 4.86 7.93 11.40
N GLU A 183 5.67 8.83 10.83
CA GLU A 183 5.23 9.79 9.81
C GLU A 183 4.64 9.05 8.60
N TYR A 184 5.35 8.05 8.06
CA TYR A 184 4.88 7.24 6.93
C TYR A 184 3.55 6.52 7.23
N ARG A 185 3.38 5.98 8.43
CA ARG A 185 2.10 5.39 8.86
C ARG A 185 0.97 6.40 8.83
N ALA A 186 1.18 7.57 9.42
CA ALA A 186 0.15 8.60 9.52
C ALA A 186 -0.27 9.13 8.13
N VAL A 187 0.69 9.43 7.25
CA VAL A 187 0.39 9.97 5.91
C VAL A 187 -0.26 8.91 5.01
N PHE A 188 0.19 7.64 5.08
CA PHE A 188 -0.40 6.55 4.31
C PHE A 188 -1.86 6.31 4.73
N GLU A 189 -2.12 6.20 6.03
CA GLU A 189 -3.47 6.01 6.56
C GLU A 189 -4.41 7.16 6.15
N LYS A 190 -3.96 8.41 6.27
CA LYS A 190 -4.74 9.58 5.83
C LYS A 190 -5.07 9.51 4.34
N SER A 191 -4.07 9.26 3.50
CA SER A 191 -4.26 9.19 2.06
C SER A 191 -5.19 8.05 1.65
N MET A 192 -5.03 6.86 2.24
CA MET A 192 -5.91 5.71 1.94
C MET A 192 -7.35 5.95 2.38
N ARG A 193 -7.57 6.60 3.53
CA ARG A 193 -8.91 7.04 3.94
C ARG A 193 -9.50 8.02 2.94
N GLY A 194 -8.74 9.01 2.49
CA GLY A 194 -9.17 9.94 1.45
C GLY A 194 -9.54 9.23 0.15
N CYS A 195 -8.69 8.31 -0.33
CA CYS A 195 -8.96 7.53 -1.53
C CYS A 195 -10.22 6.68 -1.40
N LEU A 196 -10.45 6.07 -0.23
CA LEU A 196 -11.65 5.30 0.05
C LEU A 196 -12.91 6.18 0.05
N THR A 197 -12.84 7.37 0.64
CA THR A 197 -13.95 8.33 0.66
C THR A 197 -14.36 8.75 -0.75
N VAL A 198 -13.39 9.04 -1.63
CA VAL A 198 -13.66 9.59 -2.97
C VAL A 198 -14.00 8.50 -3.98
N PHE A 199 -13.25 7.40 -4.00
CA PHE A 199 -13.33 6.41 -5.07
C PHE A 199 -13.91 5.05 -4.64
N GLY A 200 -14.12 4.86 -3.33
CA GLY A 200 -14.62 3.61 -2.78
C GLY A 200 -13.74 2.41 -3.13
N GLU A 201 -14.38 1.28 -3.39
CA GLU A 201 -13.71 0.00 -3.72
C GLU A 201 -13.25 -0.10 -5.19
N ASN A 202 -13.57 0.91 -6.00
CA ASN A 202 -13.10 1.00 -7.38
C ASN A 202 -11.87 1.92 -7.52
N ALA A 203 -11.27 2.32 -6.39
CA ALA A 203 -10.09 3.16 -6.38
C ALA A 203 -8.97 2.56 -7.26
N PHE A 204 -8.24 3.46 -7.91
CA PHE A 204 -7.07 3.14 -8.73
C PHE A 204 -7.36 2.27 -9.97
N ARG A 205 -8.62 2.08 -10.34
CA ARG A 205 -9.02 1.36 -11.56
C ARG A 205 -9.28 2.36 -12.68
N LEU A 206 -8.96 1.96 -13.90
CA LEU A 206 -9.29 2.76 -15.08
C LEU A 206 -10.66 2.36 -15.61
N LYS A 207 -11.53 3.33 -15.90
CA LYS A 207 -12.81 3.06 -16.57
C LYS A 207 -12.58 2.77 -18.06
N SER A 208 -13.24 1.77 -18.62
CA SER A 208 -13.08 1.37 -20.02
C SER A 208 -13.44 2.53 -20.96
N ASP A 209 -12.60 2.72 -21.97
CA ASP A 209 -12.72 3.77 -22.97
C ASP A 209 -13.88 3.48 -23.94
N ILE A 210 -14.54 4.53 -24.42
CA ILE A 210 -15.65 4.49 -25.39
C ILE A 210 -15.17 3.96 -26.75
N THR A 211 -13.87 4.06 -27.03
CA THR A 211 -13.30 3.98 -28.38
C THR A 211 -12.72 2.62 -28.80
N LYS A 212 -12.77 1.57 -27.94
CA LYS A 212 -12.33 0.22 -28.32
C LYS A 212 -13.49 -0.78 -28.36
N PRO A 213 -14.01 -1.12 -29.55
CA PRO A 213 -14.94 -2.23 -29.69
C PRO A 213 -14.18 -3.54 -29.48
N GLY A 214 -14.53 -4.26 -28.41
CA GLY A 214 -14.10 -5.64 -28.19
C GLY A 214 -13.52 -5.94 -26.80
N LYS A 215 -14.31 -6.68 -26.01
CA LYS A 215 -14.05 -7.42 -24.75
C LYS A 215 -14.52 -6.85 -23.41
N TYR A 216 -14.91 -5.58 -23.30
CA TYR A 216 -15.47 -5.05 -22.05
C TYR A 216 -16.77 -4.31 -22.32
N SER A 217 -17.75 -4.50 -21.45
CA SER A 217 -19.01 -3.76 -21.51
C SER A 217 -18.72 -2.28 -21.28
N PHE A 218 -19.35 -1.43 -22.07
CA PHE A 218 -19.20 0.02 -22.02
C PHE A 218 -19.36 0.58 -20.60
N GLY A 219 -18.42 1.44 -20.18
CA GLY A 219 -18.49 2.12 -18.88
C GLY A 219 -18.08 1.27 -17.67
N GLU A 220 -17.58 0.05 -17.85
CA GLU A 220 -17.12 -0.79 -16.74
C GLU A 220 -15.72 -0.39 -16.22
N TRP A 221 -15.49 -0.66 -14.93
CA TRP A 221 -14.18 -0.51 -14.31
C TRP A 221 -13.23 -1.65 -14.70
N SER A 222 -11.96 -1.33 -14.91
CA SER A 222 -10.91 -2.34 -15.05
C SER A 222 -10.89 -3.31 -13.88
N ARG A 223 -10.84 -4.61 -14.19
CA ARG A 223 -10.74 -5.69 -13.21
C ARG A 223 -9.45 -5.67 -12.39
N LYS A 224 -8.41 -4.94 -12.79
CA LYS A 224 -7.18 -4.80 -11.99
C LYS A 224 -6.89 -3.34 -11.65
N PRO A 225 -6.43 -3.03 -10.42
CA PRO A 225 -5.95 -1.71 -10.07
C PRO A 225 -4.66 -1.40 -10.83
N ASN A 226 -4.44 -0.12 -11.13
CA ASN A 226 -3.30 0.37 -11.88
C ASN A 226 -2.33 1.10 -10.94
N ALA A 227 -1.07 0.67 -10.94
CA ALA A 227 -0.02 1.24 -10.10
C ALA A 227 0.27 2.72 -10.39
N ALA A 228 0.17 3.15 -11.65
CA ALA A 228 0.37 4.53 -12.06
C ALA A 228 -0.73 5.44 -11.50
N ILE A 229 -1.98 4.94 -11.49
CA ILE A 229 -3.11 5.67 -10.91
C ILE A 229 -2.94 5.72 -9.38
N PHE A 230 -2.59 4.59 -8.76
CA PHE A 230 -2.33 4.53 -7.33
C PHE A 230 -1.29 5.56 -6.89
N GLN A 231 -0.10 5.54 -7.50
CA GLN A 231 0.98 6.43 -7.08
C GLN A 231 0.64 7.91 -7.28
N VAL A 232 -0.16 8.27 -8.29
CA VAL A 232 -0.50 9.67 -8.58
C VAL A 232 -1.63 10.15 -7.67
N VAL A 233 -2.71 9.37 -7.57
CA VAL A 233 -3.88 9.75 -6.78
C VAL A 233 -3.58 9.70 -5.28
N ALA A 234 -2.98 8.62 -4.79
CA ALA A 234 -2.73 8.46 -3.36
C ALA A 234 -1.79 9.54 -2.81
N THR A 235 -0.71 9.88 -3.53
CA THR A 235 0.23 10.91 -3.07
C THR A 235 -0.36 12.31 -3.16
N SER A 236 -1.27 12.56 -4.11
CA SER A 236 -1.90 13.87 -4.25
C SER A 236 -2.72 14.28 -3.01
N PHE A 237 -3.32 13.30 -2.32
CA PHE A 237 -4.15 13.55 -1.12
C PHE A 237 -3.33 13.89 0.12
N VAL A 238 -2.01 13.73 0.08
CA VAL A 238 -1.13 14.12 1.18
C VAL A 238 -1.19 15.63 1.46
N LYS A 239 -1.37 16.45 0.41
CA LYS A 239 -1.42 17.92 0.51
C LYS A 239 -2.66 18.46 1.25
N TYR A 240 -3.71 17.65 1.35
CA TYR A 240 -5.03 18.06 1.84
C TYR A 240 -5.38 17.36 3.16
N ASP A 241 -6.20 18.02 3.98
CA ASP A 241 -6.81 17.37 5.14
C ASP A 241 -8.03 16.53 4.73
N LEU A 242 -8.40 15.55 5.55
CA LEU A 242 -9.49 14.62 5.23
C LEU A 242 -10.84 15.34 5.10
N GLY A 243 -11.03 16.45 5.80
CA GLY A 243 -12.23 17.28 5.75
C GLY A 243 -12.39 17.95 4.40
N GLN A 244 -11.32 18.56 3.88
CA GLN A 244 -11.29 19.14 2.53
C GLN A 244 -11.57 18.09 1.45
N ILE A 245 -10.92 16.92 1.54
CA ILE A 245 -11.13 15.81 0.59
C ILE A 245 -12.60 15.35 0.64
N THR A 246 -13.17 15.22 1.83
CA THR A 246 -14.57 14.78 2.01
C THR A 246 -15.54 15.81 1.43
N GLN A 247 -15.33 17.10 1.67
CA GLN A 247 -16.19 18.17 1.17
C GLN A 247 -16.21 18.23 -0.37
N LYS A 248 -15.07 17.92 -1.00
CA LYS A 248 -14.91 17.93 -2.46
C LYS A 248 -14.99 16.54 -3.10
N ALA A 249 -15.42 15.51 -2.36
CA ALA A 249 -15.31 14.12 -2.81
C ALA A 249 -15.97 13.90 -4.17
N ASP A 250 -17.21 14.36 -4.36
CA ASP A 250 -17.93 14.24 -5.64
C ASP A 250 -17.22 15.02 -6.76
N SER A 251 -16.75 16.24 -6.48
CA SER A 251 -16.02 17.05 -7.47
C SER A 251 -14.68 16.41 -7.88
N ILE A 252 -13.95 15.82 -6.93
CA ILE A 252 -12.69 15.10 -7.21
C ILE A 252 -12.98 13.85 -8.05
N TYR A 253 -14.02 13.10 -7.70
CA TYR A 253 -14.43 11.90 -8.43
C TYR A 253 -14.85 12.24 -9.88
N GLU A 254 -15.69 13.26 -10.07
CA GLU A 254 -16.09 13.72 -11.40
C GLU A 254 -14.90 14.30 -12.18
N GLY A 255 -14.01 15.06 -11.54
CA GLY A 255 -12.79 15.56 -12.17
C GLY A 255 -11.85 14.44 -12.63
N TYR A 256 -11.80 13.33 -11.91
CA TYR A 256 -11.08 12.13 -12.33
C TYR A 256 -11.73 11.45 -13.54
N LEU A 257 -13.05 11.31 -13.54
CA LEU A 257 -13.79 10.74 -14.67
C LEU A 257 -13.67 11.61 -15.92
N ASP A 258 -13.75 12.93 -15.77
CA ASP A 258 -13.53 13.89 -16.84
C ASP A 258 -12.12 13.74 -17.41
N LEU A 259 -11.08 13.68 -16.56
CA LEU A 259 -9.70 13.51 -17.00
C LEU A 259 -9.50 12.23 -17.82
N ILE A 260 -10.06 11.10 -17.38
CA ILE A 260 -9.99 9.84 -18.13
C ILE A 260 -10.67 9.98 -19.49
N LYS A 261 -11.76 10.73 -19.58
CA LYS A 261 -12.54 10.87 -20.80
C LYS A 261 -11.94 11.89 -21.77
N SER A 262 -11.39 12.98 -21.25
CA SER A 262 -10.95 14.14 -22.04
C SER A 262 -9.47 14.08 -22.42
N ASP A 263 -8.61 13.47 -21.61
CA ASP A 263 -7.17 13.38 -21.88
C ASP A 263 -6.72 11.95 -22.26
N ALA A 264 -6.82 11.65 -23.55
CA ALA A 264 -6.33 10.40 -24.12
C ALA A 264 -4.81 10.21 -23.93
N VAL A 265 -4.03 11.28 -23.82
CA VAL A 265 -2.58 11.23 -23.60
C VAL A 265 -2.29 10.78 -22.17
N TRP A 266 -3.03 11.29 -21.18
CA TRP A 266 -2.92 10.84 -19.80
C TRP A 266 -3.28 9.36 -19.68
N VAL A 267 -4.40 8.95 -20.28
CA VAL A 267 -4.85 7.54 -20.32
C VAL A 267 -3.82 6.63 -20.97
N ASP A 268 -3.19 7.05 -22.06
CA ASP A 268 -2.13 6.26 -22.70
C ASP A 268 -0.90 6.08 -21.80
N ARG A 269 -0.48 7.18 -21.13
CA ARG A 269 0.69 7.18 -20.24
C ARG A 269 0.50 6.33 -18.99
N ILE A 270 -0.71 6.22 -18.45
CA ILE A 270 -0.99 5.31 -17.32
C ILE A 270 -1.15 3.84 -17.76
N ARG A 271 -1.51 3.56 -19.02
CA ARG A 271 -1.69 2.19 -19.53
C ARG A 271 -0.37 1.53 -19.91
N ARG A 272 0.57 2.28 -20.48
CA ARG A 272 1.87 1.75 -20.93
C ARG A 272 2.92 1.88 -19.81
N ALA A 273 3.75 0.86 -19.63
CA ALA A 273 4.64 0.72 -18.48
C ALA A 273 5.46 1.98 -18.16
N THR A 274 5.41 2.34 -16.88
CA THR A 274 5.83 3.57 -16.18
C THR A 274 7.36 3.76 -16.05
N GLY A 275 8.11 3.55 -17.13
CA GLY A 275 9.59 3.63 -17.09
C GLY A 275 10.19 4.96 -17.54
N GLU A 276 9.47 5.74 -18.34
CA GLU A 276 10.00 6.96 -18.96
C GLU A 276 9.66 8.19 -18.10
N SER A 277 10.69 8.91 -17.64
CA SER A 277 10.58 10.06 -16.71
C SER A 277 9.64 11.15 -17.23
N THR A 278 9.62 11.39 -18.54
CA THR A 278 8.73 12.35 -19.22
C THR A 278 7.26 11.97 -19.12
N ARG A 279 6.92 10.67 -19.16
CA ARG A 279 5.54 10.18 -19.02
C ARG A 279 5.05 10.37 -17.60
N LEU A 280 5.90 10.01 -16.64
CA LEU A 280 5.60 10.08 -15.23
C LEU A 280 5.33 11.52 -14.80
N THR A 281 6.22 12.45 -15.16
CA THR A 281 6.07 13.89 -14.88
C THR A 281 4.74 14.44 -15.39
N TYR A 282 4.32 14.10 -16.61
CA TYR A 282 3.01 14.53 -17.12
C TYR A 282 1.86 13.94 -16.31
N THR A 283 1.88 12.64 -16.01
CA THR A 283 0.77 12.02 -15.27
C THR A 283 0.54 12.63 -13.89
N PHE A 284 1.62 12.94 -13.16
CA PHE A 284 1.55 13.66 -11.89
C PHE A 284 1.07 15.09 -12.10
N LYS A 285 1.72 15.85 -12.98
CA LYS A 285 1.44 17.27 -13.21
C LYS A 285 -0.03 17.49 -13.59
N THR A 286 -0.54 16.78 -14.60
CA THR A 286 -1.91 16.93 -15.09
C THR A 286 -2.94 16.61 -14.01
N TRP A 287 -2.73 15.55 -13.21
CA TRP A 287 -3.64 15.23 -12.10
C TRP A 287 -3.56 16.27 -10.97
N TYR A 288 -2.35 16.72 -10.64
CA TYR A 288 -2.14 17.68 -9.55
C TYR A 288 -2.74 19.04 -9.90
N GLU A 289 -2.58 19.52 -11.14
CA GLU A 289 -3.22 20.75 -11.63
C GLU A 289 -4.74 20.65 -11.54
N ARG A 290 -5.33 19.55 -12.04
CA ARG A 290 -6.77 19.31 -11.96
C ARG A 290 -7.28 19.28 -10.51
N LEU A 291 -6.56 18.58 -9.63
CA LEU A 291 -6.92 18.49 -8.23
C LEU A 291 -6.80 19.86 -7.55
N ASP A 292 -5.71 20.59 -7.78
CA ASP A 292 -5.50 21.93 -7.23
C ASP A 292 -6.60 22.90 -7.67
N GLU A 293 -7.08 22.82 -8.93
CA GLU A 293 -8.23 23.61 -9.41
C GLU A 293 -9.51 23.28 -8.62
N ILE A 294 -9.83 22.00 -8.43
CA ILE A 294 -11.00 21.54 -7.67
C ILE A 294 -10.90 21.98 -6.19
N MET A 295 -9.70 21.94 -5.65
CA MET A 295 -9.41 22.24 -4.24
C MET A 295 -9.22 23.74 -3.97
N SER A 296 -9.01 24.58 -4.99
CA SER A 296 -8.77 26.03 -4.88
C SER A 296 -9.89 26.81 -4.14
N GLN A 297 -11.08 26.22 -4.02
CA GLN A 297 -12.22 26.78 -3.29
C GLN A 297 -12.53 26.03 -1.97
N SER A 298 -11.65 25.13 -1.52
CA SER A 298 -11.83 24.37 -0.26
C SER A 298 -11.20 25.12 0.91
N GLN A 299 -12.02 25.57 1.86
CA GLN A 299 -11.50 26.10 3.13
C GLN A 299 -11.08 24.92 4.01
N SER A 300 -9.91 25.00 4.65
CA SER A 300 -9.46 23.95 5.57
C SER A 300 -10.45 23.80 6.73
N GLN A 301 -10.71 22.55 7.14
CA GLN A 301 -11.51 22.30 8.33
C GLN A 301 -10.68 22.58 9.58
N ASP A 302 -11.34 23.06 10.63
CA ASP A 302 -10.70 23.31 11.92
C ASP A 302 -10.13 21.99 12.48
N THR A 303 -8.85 21.98 12.83
CA THR A 303 -8.15 20.80 13.38
C THR A 303 -8.78 20.26 14.66
N LYS A 304 -9.58 21.07 15.35
CA LYS A 304 -10.36 20.68 16.54
C LYS A 304 -11.83 20.54 16.16
N ARG A 305 -12.39 19.33 16.27
CA ARG A 305 -13.83 19.07 16.10
C ARG A 305 -14.65 19.38 17.36
N THR A 306 -14.03 19.46 18.53
CA THR A 306 -14.71 19.60 19.82
C THR A 306 -14.60 21.02 20.36
N PHE A 307 -15.74 21.60 20.73
CA PHE A 307 -15.78 22.86 21.49
C PHE A 307 -15.21 22.66 22.91
N SER A 308 -14.67 23.74 23.49
CA SER A 308 -14.09 23.68 24.83
C SER A 308 -15.18 23.58 25.92
N LYS A 309 -14.85 22.95 27.06
CA LYS A 309 -15.74 22.91 28.23
C LYS A 309 -16.09 24.31 28.75
N LYS A 310 -15.15 25.26 28.65
CA LYS A 310 -15.33 26.66 29.05
C LYS A 310 -16.43 27.32 28.21
N LEU A 311 -16.34 27.20 26.89
CA LEU A 311 -17.33 27.75 25.95
C LEU A 311 -18.73 27.15 26.17
N LYS A 312 -18.81 25.84 26.45
CA LYS A 312 -20.09 25.19 26.79
C LYS A 312 -20.74 25.82 28.03
N LYS A 313 -19.94 26.11 29.06
CA LYS A 313 -20.44 26.72 30.29
C LYS A 313 -20.92 28.15 30.05
N GLU A 314 -20.16 28.95 29.32
CA GLU A 314 -20.52 30.33 28.96
C GLU A 314 -21.84 30.40 28.18
N ILE A 315 -22.01 29.55 27.15
CA ILE A 315 -23.24 29.52 26.35
C ILE A 315 -24.44 29.02 27.18
N PHE A 316 -24.24 27.98 28.02
CA PHE A 316 -25.30 27.46 28.89
C PHE A 316 -25.77 28.48 29.93
N GLU A 317 -24.85 29.25 30.51
CA GLU A 317 -25.19 30.31 31.48
C GLU A 317 -25.86 31.52 30.81
N ALA A 318 -25.53 31.80 29.55
CA ALA A 318 -26.15 32.89 28.79
C ALA A 318 -27.58 32.56 28.33
N ASP A 319 -27.78 31.41 27.69
CA ASP A 319 -29.10 30.93 27.27
C ASP A 319 -29.16 29.39 27.30
N PRO A 320 -29.75 28.79 28.34
CA PRO A 320 -29.88 27.34 28.47
C PRO A 320 -31.03 26.80 27.62
N THR A 321 -31.24 27.30 26.40
CA THR A 321 -32.31 26.83 25.50
C THR A 321 -31.72 25.93 24.43
N CYS A 322 -32.38 24.78 24.20
CA CYS A 322 -31.96 23.87 23.14
C CYS A 322 -32.34 24.42 21.76
N ALA A 323 -31.35 24.66 20.91
CA ALA A 323 -31.54 25.17 19.55
C ALA A 323 -32.30 24.22 18.61
N LEU A 324 -32.49 22.95 18.99
CA LEU A 324 -33.21 21.95 18.16
C LEU A 324 -34.68 21.78 18.54
N CYS A 325 -35.02 21.88 19.82
CA CYS A 325 -36.39 21.64 20.29
C CYS A 325 -37.04 22.85 20.97
N GLY A 326 -36.30 23.94 21.19
CA GLY A 326 -36.78 25.13 21.87
C GLY A 326 -36.99 24.98 23.38
N ASN A 327 -36.81 23.79 23.94
CA ASN A 327 -36.99 23.55 25.37
C ASN A 327 -35.74 23.95 26.18
N LYS A 328 -35.98 24.42 27.40
CA LYS A 328 -34.93 24.76 28.37
C LYS A 328 -34.20 23.51 28.87
N ILE A 329 -32.88 23.55 28.88
CA ILE A 329 -31.99 22.53 29.41
C ILE A 329 -31.72 22.85 30.89
N VAL A 330 -32.07 21.92 31.78
CA VAL A 330 -31.96 22.15 33.24
C VAL A 330 -30.55 21.84 33.75
N LEU A 331 -29.93 20.77 33.24
CA LEU A 331 -28.61 20.31 33.66
C LEU A 331 -27.59 20.53 32.55
N ILE A 332 -26.46 21.15 32.87
CA ILE A 332 -25.37 21.35 31.91
C ILE A 332 -24.84 20.03 31.36
N ASP A 333 -24.94 18.94 32.12
CA ASP A 333 -24.56 17.60 31.66
C ASP A 333 -25.45 17.08 30.55
N ASP A 334 -26.72 17.50 30.52
CA ASP A 334 -27.67 17.18 29.46
C ASP A 334 -27.53 18.07 28.22
N ALA A 335 -26.68 19.10 28.29
CA ALA A 335 -26.33 19.95 27.17
C ALA A 335 -25.13 19.41 26.37
N VAL A 336 -25.09 19.70 25.08
CA VAL A 336 -23.93 19.51 24.19
C VAL A 336 -23.83 20.73 23.26
N LEU A 337 -22.60 21.10 22.88
CA LEU A 337 -22.39 22.05 21.80
C LEU A 337 -22.27 21.30 20.48
N ASP A 338 -23.10 21.69 19.52
CA ASP A 338 -23.06 21.21 18.14
C ASP A 338 -22.73 22.37 17.20
N HIS A 339 -22.29 22.06 15.99
CA HIS A 339 -22.03 23.07 14.98
C HIS A 339 -23.34 23.53 14.33
N ASP A 340 -23.51 24.84 14.16
CA ASP A 340 -24.68 25.37 13.47
C ASP A 340 -24.64 25.02 11.98
N THR A 341 -23.57 25.45 11.31
CA THR A 341 -23.10 24.88 10.04
C THR A 341 -22.35 23.60 10.33
N ARG A 342 -22.81 22.47 9.77
CA ARG A 342 -22.25 21.14 10.05
C ARG A 342 -20.74 21.08 9.73
N TYR A 343 -19.96 20.51 10.65
CA TYR A 343 -18.49 20.42 10.55
C TYR A 343 -18.01 19.83 9.20
N TRP A 344 -18.66 18.76 8.70
CA TRP A 344 -18.26 18.10 7.46
C TRP A 344 -18.56 18.89 6.18
N ILE A 345 -19.37 19.95 6.25
CA ILE A 345 -19.62 20.89 5.14
C ILE A 345 -18.73 22.13 5.27
N GLY A 346 -17.79 22.16 6.23
CA GLY A 346 -16.86 23.27 6.46
C GLY A 346 -17.20 24.15 7.65
N GLY A 347 -18.10 23.73 8.54
CA GLY A 347 -18.37 24.42 9.80
C GLY A 347 -17.14 24.49 10.70
N LYS A 348 -16.71 25.70 11.08
CA LYS A 348 -15.56 25.92 11.98
C LYS A 348 -15.93 25.67 13.44
N THR A 349 -14.98 25.27 14.28
CA THR A 349 -15.20 25.05 15.72
C THR A 349 -14.92 26.34 16.50
N ILE A 350 -15.68 27.37 16.17
CA ILE A 350 -15.60 28.72 16.74
C ILE A 350 -16.89 29.06 17.50
N PRO A 351 -16.86 29.96 18.51
CA PRO A 351 -18.04 30.34 19.29
C PRO A 351 -19.26 30.73 18.43
N GLU A 352 -19.03 31.41 17.31
CA GLU A 352 -20.07 31.92 16.41
C GLU A 352 -20.82 30.81 15.65
N ASN A 353 -20.20 29.62 15.55
CA ASN A 353 -20.79 28.44 14.91
C ASN A 353 -21.20 27.38 15.95
N ALA A 354 -21.18 27.71 17.25
CA ALA A 354 -21.57 26.81 18.32
C ALA A 354 -23.05 27.01 18.68
N LYS A 355 -23.81 25.93 18.78
CA LYS A 355 -25.18 25.96 19.31
C LYS A 355 -25.38 24.95 20.43
N LEU A 356 -26.13 25.36 21.44
CA LEU A 356 -26.46 24.53 22.59
C LEU A 356 -27.66 23.63 22.26
N CYS A 357 -27.49 22.33 22.47
CA CYS A 357 -28.50 21.32 22.19
C CYS A 357 -28.64 20.38 23.38
N HIS A 358 -29.82 19.80 23.59
CA HIS A 358 -29.94 18.60 24.42
C HIS A 358 -29.12 17.47 23.79
N ARG A 359 -28.44 16.68 24.63
CA ARG A 359 -27.67 15.50 24.19
C ARG A 359 -28.54 14.54 23.37
N ILE A 360 -29.76 14.28 23.81
CA ILE A 360 -30.72 13.40 23.10
C ILE A 360 -31.17 14.00 21.77
N CYS A 361 -31.46 15.31 21.71
CA CYS A 361 -31.84 15.96 20.46
C CYS A 361 -30.70 15.93 19.44
N ASN A 362 -29.46 16.11 19.90
CA ASN A 362 -28.29 16.03 19.03
C ASN A 362 -28.08 14.62 18.48
N LEU A 363 -28.24 13.58 19.31
CA LEU A 363 -28.14 12.18 18.87
C LEU A 363 -29.22 11.80 17.85
N LYS A 364 -30.42 12.38 17.93
CA LYS A 364 -31.50 12.14 16.95
C LYS A 364 -31.31 12.85 15.61
N LYS A 365 -30.44 13.86 15.55
CA LYS A 365 -30.20 14.70 14.36
C LYS A 365 -29.29 14.01 13.33
N GLY A 366 -28.53 12.98 13.73
CA GLY A 366 -27.61 12.23 12.86
C GLY A 366 -26.35 11.80 13.60
#